data_AF-A0A972PWG9-F1
#
_entry.id   AF-A0A972PWG9-F1
#
_cell.length_a   1.000
_cell.length_b   1.000
_cell.length_c   1.000
_cell.angle_alpha   90.00
_cell.angle_beta   90.00
_cell.angle_gamma   90.00
#
_symmetry.space_group_name_H-M   'P 1'
#
loop_
_entity.id
_entity.type
_entity.pdbx_description
1 polymer ?
#
loop_
_entity_poly.entity_id
_entity_poly.type
_entity_poly.pdbx_seq_one_letter_code
_entity_poly.pdbx_strand_id
1 'polypeptide(L)' 'MTFKEMMERLERITATLEKEDLELEEGLRLFEEGVSLIREARQRLSEASSRVEKLIGSLEEGLDTEGFELEDQG' A
#
# COMPACT_ATOMS: atom_id res chain seq x y z
N MET A 1 -1.27 1.51 13.95
CA MET A 1 -0.13 2.25 13.38
C MET A 1 -0.55 2.81 12.03
N THR A 2 -0.15 4.00 11.62
CA THR A 2 -0.40 4.56 10.29
C THR A 2 0.64 4.04 9.29
N PHE A 3 0.42 4.22 7.98
CA PHE A 3 1.43 3.83 6.99
C PHE A 3 2.77 4.55 7.21
N LYS A 4 2.73 5.85 7.50
CA LYS A 4 3.91 6.65 7.81
C LYS A 4 4.66 6.11 9.03
N GLU A 5 3.94 5.82 10.11
CA GLU A 5 4.54 5.26 11.33
C GLU A 5 5.20 3.89 11.09
N MET A 6 4.61 3.05 10.23
CA MET A 6 5.22 1.77 9.85
C MET A 6 6.55 1.97 9.11
N MET A 7 6.60 2.93 8.18
CA MET A 7 7.83 3.26 7.46
C MET A 7 8.92 3.81 8.40
N GLU A 8 8.56 4.75 9.29
CA GLU A 8 9.48 5.26 10.30
C GLU A 8 9.97 4.16 11.25
N ARG A 9 9.13 3.17 11.57
CA ARG A 9 9.56 2.03 12.39
C ARG A 9 10.51 1.12 11.64
N LEU A 10 10.24 0.82 10.37
CA LEU A 10 11.14 0.03 9.52
C LEU A 10 12.51 0.69 9.37
N GLU A 11 12.56 2.02 9.15
CA GLU A 11 13.83 2.77 9.09
C GLU A 11 14.64 2.64 10.40
N ARG A 12 13.97 2.74 11.55
CA ARG A 12 14.61 2.56 12.86
C ARG A 12 15.11 1.13 13.07
N ILE A 13 14.35 0.13 12.60
CA ILE A 13 14.76 -1.28 12.65
C ILE A 13 16.03 -1.46 11.81
N THR A 14 16.05 -1.01 10.56
CA THR A 14 17.23 -1.10 9.68
C THR A 14 18.44 -0.42 10.30
N ALA A 15 18.29 0.82 10.80
CA ALA A 15 19.39 1.54 11.46
C ALA A 15 19.92 0.82 12.72
N THR A 16 19.10 0.01 13.38
CA THR A 16 19.51 -0.78 14.55
C THR A 16 20.18 -2.09 14.13
N LEU A 17 19.68 -2.75 13.08
CA LEU A 17 20.26 -3.96 12.50
C LEU A 17 21.67 -3.76 11.94
N GLU A 18 22.02 -2.53 11.55
CA GLU A 18 23.32 -2.17 11.00
C GLU A 18 24.40 -1.90 12.07
N LYS A 19 24.06 -1.94 13.37
CA LYS A 19 25.02 -1.71 14.45
C LYS A 19 25.95 -2.90 14.62
N GLU A 20 27.25 -2.63 14.82
CA GLU A 20 28.29 -3.65 14.98
C GLU A 20 28.17 -4.46 16.29
N ASP A 21 27.52 -3.91 17.31
CA ASP A 21 27.39 -4.49 18.66
C ASP A 21 26.01 -5.08 18.95
N LEU A 22 25.25 -5.42 17.90
CA LEU A 22 23.90 -5.96 18.06
C LEU A 22 23.91 -7.41 18.56
N GLU A 23 23.22 -7.65 19.67
CA GLU A 23 23.00 -9.01 20.18
C GLU A 23 22.08 -9.83 19.26
N LEU A 24 22.36 -11.13 19.12
CA LEU A 24 21.65 -12.02 18.21
C LEU A 24 20.14 -12.08 18.49
N GLU A 25 19.75 -12.25 19.76
CA GLU A 25 18.34 -12.28 20.17
C GLU A 25 17.59 -10.98 19.86
N GLU A 26 18.25 -9.83 19.96
CA GLU A 26 17.66 -8.55 19.57
C GLU A 26 17.51 -8.47 18.04
N GLY A 27 18.55 -8.87 17.30
CA GLY A 27 18.51 -8.92 15.84
C GLY A 27 17.38 -9.81 15.30
N LEU A 28 17.18 -10.98 15.89
CA LEU A 28 16.08 -11.89 15.53
C LEU A 28 14.70 -11.27 15.79
N ARG A 29 14.51 -10.64 16.96
CA ARG A 29 13.24 -9.95 17.28
C ARG A 29 12.96 -8.80 16.32
N LEU A 30 13.96 -7.97 16.03
CA LEU A 30 13.82 -6.86 15.09
C LEU A 30 13.53 -7.34 13.67
N PHE A 31 14.13 -8.46 13.25
CA PHE A 31 13.87 -9.06 11.95
C PHE A 31 12.41 -9.56 11.84
N GLU A 32 11.93 -10.29 12.85
CA GLU A 32 10.53 -10.76 12.91
C GLU A 32 9.54 -9.59 12.89
N GLU A 33 9.80 -8.54 13.66
CA GLU A 33 9.00 -7.32 13.65
C GLU A 33 8.98 -6.67 12.25
N GLY A 34 10.16 -6.53 11.63
CA GLY A 34 10.29 -5.96 10.30
C GLY A 34 9.50 -6.74 9.24
N VAL A 35 9.57 -8.08 9.27
CA VAL A 35 8.79 -8.95 8.37
C VAL A 35 7.28 -8.73 8.57
N SER A 36 6.83 -8.63 9.82
CA SER A 36 5.43 -8.36 10.13
C SER A 36 4.96 -7.02 9.57
N LEU A 37 5.72 -5.95 9.82
CA LEU A 37 5.44 -4.60 9.34
C LEU A 37 5.39 -4.52 7.80
N ILE A 38 6.31 -5.20 7.11
CA ILE A 38 6.32 -5.25 5.63
C ILE A 38 5.05 -5.94 5.11
N ARG A 39 4.59 -7.02 5.75
CA ARG A 39 3.35 -7.71 5.34
C ARG A 39 2.13 -6.80 5.51
N GLU A 40 2.04 -6.11 6.65
CA GLU A 40 0.95 -5.15 6.91
C GLU A 40 0.98 -3.98 5.91
N ALA A 41 2.16 -3.40 5.65
CA ALA A 41 2.31 -2.31 4.69
C ALA A 41 1.86 -2.73 3.28
N ARG A 42 2.24 -3.93 2.83
CA ARG A 42 1.81 -4.48 1.52
C ARG A 42 0.30 -4.66 1.44
N GLN A 43 -0.32 -5.16 2.50
CA GLN A 43 -1.77 -5.33 2.55
C GLN A 43 -2.48 -3.98 2.39
N ARG A 44 -2.05 -2.94 3.12
CA ARG A 44 -2.66 -1.61 3.02
C ARG A 44 -2.48 -0.96 1.66
N LEU A 45 -1.32 -1.15 1.05
CA LEU A 45 -1.10 -0.67 -0.32
C LEU A 45 -2.03 -1.38 -1.31
N SER A 46 -2.21 -2.70 -1.17
CA SER A 46 -3.16 -3.46 -1.99
C SER A 46 -4.59 -2.95 -1.84
N GLU A 47 -5.05 -2.73 -0.61
CA GLU A 47 -6.38 -2.18 -0.32
C GLU A 47 -6.55 -0.76 -0.89
N ALA A 48 -5.53 0.08 -0.78
CA ALA A 48 -5.54 1.42 -1.34
C ALA A 48 -5.60 1.38 -2.88
N SER A 49 -4.78 0.56 -3.53
CA SER A 49 -4.79 0.37 -4.99
C SER A 49 -6.15 -0.14 -5.48
N SER A 50 -6.72 -1.15 -4.83
CA SER A 50 -8.05 -1.67 -5.18
C SER A 50 -9.14 -0.59 -5.07
N ARG A 51 -9.05 0.28 -4.05
CA ARG A 51 -9.98 1.41 -3.91
C ARG A 51 -9.82 2.43 -5.04
N VAL A 52 -8.59 2.73 -5.44
CA VAL A 52 -8.31 3.63 -6.58
C VAL A 52 -8.85 3.05 -7.88
N GLU A 53 -8.60 1.77 -8.15
CA GLU A 53 -9.11 1.08 -9.35
C GLU A 53 -10.63 1.13 -9.42
N LYS A 54 -11.34 0.88 -8.31
CA LYS A 54 -12.81 0.99 -8.26
C LYS A 54 -13.30 2.41 -8.55
N LEU A 55 -12.63 3.42 -8.01
CA LEU A 55 -12.99 4.81 -8.27
C LEU A 55 -12.79 5.19 -9.74
N ILE A 56 -11.71 4.73 -10.37
CA ILE A 56 -11.47 4.94 -11.80
C ILE A 56 -12.54 4.23 -12.62
N GLY A 57 -12.83 2.96 -12.35
CA GLY A 57 -13.88 2.22 -13.07
C GLY A 57 -15.26 2.87 -12.94
N SER A 58 -15.63 3.37 -11.76
CA SER A 58 -16.89 4.11 -11.59
C SER A 58 -16.91 5.46 -12.32
N LEU A 59 -15.76 6.14 -12.47
CA LEU A 59 -15.67 7.34 -13.29
C LEU A 59 -15.84 7.01 -14.77
N GLU A 60 -15.26 5.91 -15.25
CA GLU A 60 -15.39 5.45 -16.64
C GLU A 60 -16.84 5.03 -16.96
N GLU A 61 -17.50 4.25 -16.09
CA GLU A 61 -18.93 3.89 -16.24
C GLU A 61 -19.86 5.12 -16.21
N GLY A 62 -19.51 6.15 -15.43
CA GLY A 62 -20.24 7.42 -15.40
C GLY A 62 -20.05 8.29 -16.66
N LEU A 63 -19.03 8.02 -17.48
CA LEU A 63 -18.80 8.71 -18.76
C LEU A 63 -19.53 8.04 -19.93
N ASP A 64 -19.99 6.79 -19.78
CA ASP A 64 -20.63 6.01 -20.85
C ASP A 64 -22.16 6.23 -20.99
N THR A 65 -22.74 7.27 -20.36
CA THR A 65 -24.22 7.47 -20.36
C THR A 65 -24.74 8.82 -20.81
N GLU A 66 -23.97 9.64 -21.52
CA GLU A 66 -24.52 10.79 -22.25
C GLU A 66 -24.20 10.72 -23.76
N GLY A 67 -24.95 9.86 -24.44
CA GLY A 67 -25.48 10.14 -25.79
C GLY A 67 -24.54 9.97 -26.97
N PHE A 68 -24.73 8.89 -27.73
CA PHE A 68 -24.72 8.94 -29.20
C PHE A 68 -25.62 7.83 -29.76
N GLU A 69 -26.93 7.95 -29.53
CA GLU A 69 -27.89 7.47 -30.54
C GLU A 69 -27.95 8.57 -31.60
N LEU A 70 -27.16 8.43 -32.67
CA LEU A 70 -27.42 9.16 -33.91
C LEU A 70 -28.70 8.56 -34.49
N GLU A 71 -29.84 9.18 -34.21
CA GLU A 71 -31.02 9.02 -35.04
C GLU A 71 -30.65 9.43 -36.47
N ASP A 72 -30.42 8.43 -37.32
CA ASP A 72 -30.39 8.58 -38.77
C ASP A 72 -31.81 8.95 -39.23
N GLN A 73 -32.13 10.25 -39.18
CA GLN A 73 -33.29 10.82 -39.83
C GLN A 73 -32.84 11.52 -41.12
N GLY A 74 -33.00 10.85 -42.26
CA GLY A 74 -32.95 11.48 -43.59
C GLY A 74 -32.53 10.57 -44.73
#